data_AF-A0A7G1IK15-F1
#
_entry.id   AF-A0A7G1IK15-F1
#
_cell.length_a   1.000
_cell.length_b   1.000
_cell.length_c   1.000
_cell.angle_alpha   90.00
_cell.angle_beta   90.00
_cell.angle_gamma   90.00
#
_symmetry.space_group_name_H-M   'P 1'
#
loop_
_entity.id
_entity.type
_entity.pdbx_description
1 polymer ?
#
loop_
_entity_poly.entity_id
_entity_poly.type
_entity_poly.pdbx_seq_one_letter_code
_entity_poly.pdbx_strand_id
1 'polypeptide(L)'
;MPTNPNAGRRLREQPTRGRIEELLERCGRFFTPGKFSDDLRTVTRQGGRDGDVFYRDRWSHDKVVRSTHGVNCTGSCSWKIYVKDGIITWENQETDYPSVGPDRPEYEPRGCPRGAAFSWYTYSPTRVRHPYARGVLVEMYREAKARLTDPVLAWADVVSDPDRRRRYQRARGKGGLVRVTWAEATEMIAAAHVHTIKTYGPDRIAGFSPIPAMSMVSHAAGSRFVELIGGAMTSFYDWYADLPVAAPQVFGDQTDVPESGDWWDAAYLMMWGRTCRSPARLTRTGWPRCVTAAPRWSPSAPTTPTTPSSPTSGCPARPAPTARWPWPWDT
;
A
#
# COMPACT_ATOMS: atom_id res chain seq x y z
N MET A 1 32.77 -38.61 28.32
CA MET A 1 32.58 -37.29 28.96
C MET A 1 32.45 -36.27 27.84
N PRO A 2 31.43 -35.38 27.88
CA PRO A 2 31.43 -34.27 28.82
C PRO A 2 30.27 -34.33 29.81
N THR A 3 30.63 -34.06 31.05
CA THR A 3 29.80 -33.84 32.22
C THR A 3 28.98 -32.56 32.07
N ASN A 4 27.66 -32.67 32.13
CA ASN A 4 26.78 -31.51 32.21
C ASN A 4 26.94 -30.85 33.60
N PRO A 5 27.35 -29.58 33.71
CA PRO A 5 27.69 -28.94 34.99
C PRO A 5 26.47 -28.49 35.82
N ASN A 6 25.26 -28.98 35.51
CA ASN A 6 24.05 -28.66 36.30
C ASN A 6 23.67 -29.71 37.36
N ALA A 7 24.56 -30.66 37.69
CA ALA A 7 24.33 -31.69 38.71
C ALA A 7 24.28 -31.19 40.17
N GLY A 8 24.03 -29.89 40.40
CA GLY A 8 24.19 -29.27 41.72
C GLY A 8 23.17 -28.20 42.10
N ARG A 9 22.03 -28.05 41.40
CA ARG A 9 20.93 -27.21 41.90
C ARG A 9 19.90 -28.09 42.60
N ARG A 10 20.07 -28.23 43.91
CA ARG A 10 19.02 -28.69 44.83
C ARG A 10 17.73 -27.97 44.47
N LEU A 11 16.75 -28.75 44.02
CA LEU A 11 15.36 -28.33 43.94
C LEU A 11 15.00 -27.76 45.31
N ARG A 12 14.65 -26.48 45.38
CA ARG A 12 14.02 -25.92 46.58
C ARG A 12 12.80 -26.79 46.87
N GLU A 13 12.83 -27.48 47.99
CA GLU A 13 11.69 -28.20 48.54
C GLU A 13 10.51 -27.21 48.61
N GLN A 14 9.50 -27.48 47.79
CA GLN A 14 8.19 -26.84 47.96
C GLN A 14 7.62 -27.29 49.31
N PRO A 15 6.90 -26.42 50.04
CA PRO A 15 6.40 -26.75 51.36
C PRO A 15 5.56 -28.02 51.29
N THR A 16 5.74 -28.90 52.27
CA THR A 16 5.09 -30.20 52.43
C THR A 16 3.59 -30.10 52.19
N ARG A 17 3.17 -30.36 50.95
CA ARG A 17 1.77 -30.68 50.62
C ARG A 17 1.38 -31.89 51.45
N GLY A 18 0.21 -31.84 52.08
CA GLY A 18 -0.25 -32.94 52.93
C GLY A 18 -0.37 -34.23 52.10
N ARG A 19 -0.10 -35.39 52.72
CA ARG A 19 -0.25 -36.72 52.08
C ARG A 19 -1.64 -36.91 51.43
N ILE A 20 -2.65 -36.22 51.96
CA ILE A 20 -4.02 -36.19 51.44
C ILE A 20 -4.10 -35.36 50.14
N GLU A 21 -3.42 -34.23 50.04
CA GLU A 21 -3.41 -33.39 48.84
C GLU A 21 -2.74 -34.12 47.66
N GLU A 22 -1.61 -34.79 47.90
CA GLU A 22 -0.93 -35.60 46.87
C GLU A 22 -1.80 -36.79 46.42
N LEU A 23 -2.51 -37.42 47.36
CA LEU A 23 -3.45 -38.50 47.06
C LEU A 23 -4.63 -38.01 46.24
N LEU A 24 -5.20 -36.84 46.56
CA LEU A 24 -6.32 -36.24 45.83
C LEU A 24 -5.92 -35.84 44.40
N GLU A 25 -4.73 -35.26 44.20
CA GLU A 25 -4.20 -34.94 42.87
C GLU A 25 -3.98 -36.23 42.04
N ARG A 26 -3.43 -37.29 42.65
CA ARG A 26 -3.28 -38.61 41.99
C ARG A 26 -4.61 -39.28 41.69
N CYS A 27 -5.62 -39.11 42.53
CA CYS A 27 -6.94 -39.69 42.32
C CYS A 27 -7.73 -38.92 41.24
N GLY A 28 -7.51 -37.61 41.10
CA GLY A 28 -8.16 -36.77 40.08
C GLY A 28 -7.97 -37.28 38.65
N ARG A 29 -6.87 -37.99 38.36
CA ARG A 29 -6.59 -38.60 37.05
C ARG A 29 -7.60 -39.66 36.62
N PHE A 30 -8.30 -40.29 37.56
CA PHE A 30 -9.29 -41.33 37.28
C PHE A 30 -10.66 -40.75 36.90
N PHE A 31 -10.93 -39.49 37.25
CA PHE A 31 -12.20 -38.82 36.98
C PHE A 31 -12.15 -37.91 35.74
N THR A 32 -10.96 -37.67 35.18
CA THR A 32 -10.77 -36.78 34.05
C THR A 32 -10.15 -37.55 32.87
N PRO A 33 -10.80 -37.58 31.69
CA PRO A 33 -10.24 -38.26 30.52
C PRO A 33 -8.93 -37.61 30.03
N GLY A 34 -7.92 -38.43 29.75
CA GLY A 34 -6.64 -38.00 29.15
C GLY A 34 -5.43 -38.76 29.68
N LYS A 35 -4.28 -38.59 29.01
CA LYS A 35 -2.98 -39.10 29.47
C LYS A 35 -2.28 -38.03 30.30
N PHE A 36 -2.07 -38.32 31.59
CA PHE A 36 -1.38 -37.43 32.53
C PHE A 36 0.14 -37.63 32.45
N SER A 37 0.91 -36.57 32.67
CA SER A 37 2.36 -36.67 32.86
C SER A 37 2.72 -37.29 34.23
N ASP A 38 3.93 -37.80 34.37
CA ASP A 38 4.41 -38.45 35.60
C ASP A 38 4.41 -37.49 36.81
N ASP A 39 4.60 -36.20 36.55
CA ASP A 39 4.53 -35.11 37.54
C ASP A 39 3.11 -34.54 37.72
N LEU A 40 2.11 -35.09 37.01
CA LEU A 40 0.70 -34.72 37.01
C LEU A 40 0.39 -33.26 36.58
N ARG A 41 1.36 -32.54 36.01
CA ARG A 41 1.18 -31.12 35.62
C ARG A 41 0.52 -30.93 34.26
N THR A 42 0.46 -31.96 33.43
CA THR A 42 -0.12 -31.87 32.09
C THR A 42 -1.09 -33.02 31.83
N VAL A 43 -2.12 -32.73 31.04
CA VAL A 43 -3.08 -33.72 30.54
C VAL A 43 -3.13 -33.63 29.03
N THR A 44 -2.74 -34.70 28.35
CA THR A 44 -2.85 -34.82 26.90
C THR A 44 -4.15 -35.51 26.54
N ARG A 45 -4.96 -34.87 25.69
CA ARG A 45 -6.22 -35.43 25.17
C ARG A 45 -6.10 -35.68 23.67
N GLN A 46 -6.79 -36.70 23.18
CA GLN A 46 -6.98 -36.98 21.76
C GLN A 46 -8.43 -36.64 21.38
N GLY A 47 -8.64 -35.94 20.27
CA GLY A 47 -9.97 -35.51 19.81
C GLY A 47 -10.47 -34.17 20.39
N GLY A 48 -11.75 -33.87 20.19
CA GLY A 48 -12.40 -32.63 20.66
C GLY A 48 -12.00 -31.36 19.89
N ARG A 49 -11.55 -31.49 18.64
CA ARG A 49 -11.08 -30.39 17.78
C ARG A 49 -12.03 -30.06 16.64
N ASP A 50 -13.27 -30.51 16.70
CA ASP A 50 -14.27 -30.29 15.64
C ASP A 50 -14.58 -28.80 15.44
N GLY A 51 -14.44 -27.99 16.50
CA GLY A 51 -14.55 -26.53 16.42
C GLY A 51 -13.51 -25.85 15.53
N ASP A 52 -12.35 -26.48 15.29
CA ASP A 52 -11.32 -25.93 14.40
C ASP A 52 -11.78 -25.86 12.93
N VAL A 53 -12.82 -26.63 12.56
CA VAL A 53 -13.39 -26.61 11.20
C VAL A 53 -13.83 -25.21 10.81
N PHE A 54 -14.32 -24.40 11.75
CA PHE A 54 -14.68 -23.00 11.50
C PHE A 54 -13.50 -22.18 10.93
N TYR A 55 -12.30 -22.31 11.52
CA TYR A 55 -11.12 -21.58 11.05
C TYR A 55 -10.53 -22.17 9.77
N ARG A 56 -10.59 -23.51 9.61
CA ARG A 56 -10.16 -24.18 8.37
C ARG A 56 -11.02 -23.75 7.19
N ASP A 57 -12.34 -23.69 7.39
CA ASP A 57 -13.25 -23.16 6.39
C ASP A 57 -13.01 -21.67 6.16
N ARG A 58 -12.81 -20.85 7.20
CA ARG A 58 -12.50 -19.42 7.02
C ARG A 58 -11.28 -19.17 6.13
N TRP A 59 -10.26 -20.05 6.17
CA TRP A 59 -9.05 -19.96 5.35
C TRP A 59 -9.20 -20.58 3.96
N SER A 60 -10.16 -21.48 3.77
CA SER A 60 -10.47 -22.07 2.46
C SER A 60 -10.91 -20.98 1.48
N HIS A 61 -10.74 -21.27 0.19
CA HIS A 61 -11.04 -20.35 -0.91
C HIS A 61 -11.25 -21.14 -2.20
N ASP A 62 -11.97 -20.55 -3.13
CA ASP A 62 -12.34 -21.19 -4.40
C ASP A 62 -11.19 -21.15 -5.39
N LYS A 63 -10.50 -20.01 -5.45
CA LYS A 63 -9.36 -19.78 -6.35
C LYS A 63 -8.46 -18.67 -5.87
N VAL A 64 -7.25 -18.68 -6.42
CA VAL A 64 -6.26 -17.61 -6.28
C VAL A 64 -5.98 -17.02 -7.64
N VAL A 65 -5.96 -15.69 -7.72
CA VAL A 65 -5.66 -14.95 -8.96
C VAL A 65 -4.45 -14.07 -8.73
N ARG A 66 -3.47 -14.12 -9.63
CA ARG A 66 -2.32 -13.22 -9.59
C ARG A 66 -2.75 -11.81 -10.02
N SER A 67 -2.39 -10.82 -9.22
CA SER A 67 -2.56 -9.41 -9.56
C SER A 67 -1.45 -8.54 -8.97
N THR A 68 -1.53 -7.23 -9.19
CA THR A 68 -0.65 -6.21 -8.61
C THR A 68 -1.43 -4.91 -8.35
N HIS A 69 -0.79 -3.94 -7.71
CA HIS A 69 -1.40 -2.65 -7.38
C HIS A 69 -0.91 -1.55 -8.31
N GLY A 70 -1.79 -1.02 -9.15
CA GLY A 70 -1.51 0.12 -10.03
C GLY A 70 -1.49 1.46 -9.30
N VAL A 71 -0.55 1.62 -8.36
CA VAL A 71 -0.36 2.81 -7.53
C VAL A 71 1.10 3.25 -7.55
N ASN A 72 1.35 4.56 -7.52
CA ASN A 72 2.70 5.13 -7.49
C ASN A 72 3.38 4.87 -6.14
N CYS A 73 3.95 3.68 -5.96
CA CYS A 73 4.60 3.26 -4.72
C CYS A 73 5.99 2.65 -4.91
N THR A 74 6.46 2.53 -6.16
CA THR A 74 7.69 1.82 -6.60
C THR A 74 7.78 0.33 -6.22
N GLY A 75 6.80 -0.19 -5.47
CA GLY A 75 6.81 -1.56 -4.97
C GLY A 75 6.67 -2.60 -6.07
N SER A 76 5.76 -2.41 -7.05
CA SER A 76 5.50 -3.37 -8.13
C SER A 76 5.33 -4.82 -7.63
N CYS A 77 4.73 -4.99 -6.46
CA CYS A 77 4.60 -6.27 -5.78
C CYS A 77 3.52 -7.11 -6.46
N SER A 78 3.80 -8.38 -6.72
CA SER A 78 2.83 -9.39 -7.13
C SER A 78 2.10 -9.96 -5.90
N TRP A 79 0.78 -10.17 -6.04
CA TRP A 79 -0.11 -10.61 -4.96
C TRP A 79 -1.02 -11.75 -5.42
N LYS A 80 -1.27 -12.68 -4.48
CA LYS A 80 -2.31 -13.71 -4.49
C LYS A 80 -3.62 -13.10 -4.04
N ILE A 81 -4.56 -12.92 -4.97
CA ILE A 81 -5.90 -12.44 -4.65
C ILE A 81 -6.79 -13.66 -4.40
N TYR A 82 -7.29 -13.80 -3.18
CA TYR A 82 -8.14 -14.91 -2.76
C TYR A 82 -9.60 -14.59 -3.05
N VAL A 83 -10.27 -15.53 -3.72
CA VAL A 83 -11.71 -15.47 -3.99
C VAL A 83 -12.38 -16.61 -3.24
N LYS A 84 -13.41 -16.30 -2.47
CA LYS A 84 -14.27 -17.27 -1.78
C LYS A 84 -15.72 -16.86 -1.98
N ASP A 85 -16.60 -17.81 -2.27
CA ASP A 85 -18.03 -17.57 -2.53
C ASP A 85 -18.26 -16.51 -3.63
N GLY A 86 -17.38 -16.51 -4.64
CA GLY A 86 -17.44 -15.56 -5.75
C GLY A 86 -17.07 -14.10 -5.41
N ILE A 87 -16.63 -13.81 -4.18
CA ILE A 87 -16.19 -12.47 -3.76
C ILE A 87 -14.68 -12.45 -3.44
N ILE A 88 -14.05 -11.29 -3.64
CA ILE A 88 -12.67 -11.07 -3.23
C ILE A 88 -12.65 -10.91 -1.71
N THR A 89 -11.84 -11.69 -1.01
CA THR A 89 -11.86 -11.70 0.46
C THR A 89 -10.61 -11.08 1.06
N TRP A 90 -9.43 -11.57 0.71
CA TRP A 90 -8.14 -11.03 1.15
C TRP A 90 -7.06 -11.24 0.08
N GLU A 91 -5.88 -10.70 0.34
CA GLU A 91 -4.70 -10.87 -0.51
C GLU A 91 -3.46 -11.17 0.34
N ASN A 92 -2.58 -12.01 -0.18
CA ASN A 92 -1.24 -12.23 0.36
C ASN A 92 -0.21 -12.02 -0.74
N GLN A 93 1.04 -11.76 -0.36
CA GLN A 93 2.09 -11.61 -1.34
C GLN A 93 2.33 -12.91 -2.13
N GLU A 94 2.67 -12.74 -3.41
CA GLU A 94 3.31 -13.81 -4.17
C GLU A 94 4.77 -13.96 -3.75
N THR A 95 5.30 -15.17 -3.91
CA THR A 95 6.63 -15.53 -3.45
C THR A 95 7.37 -16.38 -4.49
N ASP A 96 7.10 -16.14 -5.76
CA ASP A 96 7.64 -16.90 -6.89
C ASP A 96 8.30 -15.97 -7.91
N TYR A 97 8.99 -14.94 -7.41
CA TYR A 97 9.80 -14.11 -8.28
C TYR A 97 10.96 -14.96 -8.81
N PRO A 98 11.46 -14.70 -10.03
CA PRO A 98 12.68 -15.37 -10.49
C PRO A 98 13.82 -15.16 -9.49
N SER A 99 14.52 -16.25 -9.14
CA SER A 99 15.61 -16.21 -8.17
C SER A 99 16.73 -15.28 -8.64
N VAL A 100 17.31 -14.52 -7.71
CA VAL A 100 18.47 -13.64 -7.96
C VAL A 100 19.82 -14.38 -7.88
N GLY A 101 19.80 -15.69 -7.70
CA GLY A 101 20.99 -16.52 -7.51
C GLY A 101 21.38 -16.68 -6.02
N PRO A 102 22.33 -17.58 -5.72
CA PRO A 102 22.63 -17.99 -4.35
C PRO A 102 23.33 -16.92 -3.50
N ASP A 103 23.92 -15.91 -4.13
CA ASP A 103 24.80 -14.92 -3.47
C ASP A 103 24.04 -13.68 -2.94
N ARG A 104 22.76 -13.54 -3.29
CA ARG A 104 21.92 -12.38 -2.93
C ARG A 104 20.62 -12.85 -2.27
N PRO A 105 20.04 -12.06 -1.34
CA PRO A 105 18.73 -12.38 -0.78
C PRO A 105 17.63 -12.23 -1.84
N GLU A 106 16.66 -13.13 -1.78
CA GLU A 106 15.51 -13.09 -2.68
C GLU A 106 14.62 -11.85 -2.47
N TYR A 107 13.89 -11.45 -3.53
CA TYR A 107 12.97 -10.32 -3.46
C TYR A 107 11.72 -10.60 -2.61
N GLU A 108 11.40 -11.86 -2.42
CA GLU A 108 10.22 -12.34 -1.73
C GLU A 108 10.24 -11.94 -0.24
N PRO A 109 9.08 -11.61 0.36
CA PRO A 109 7.74 -11.57 -0.23
C PRO A 109 7.38 -10.19 -0.84
N ARG A 110 8.26 -9.18 -0.79
CA ARG A 110 7.89 -7.77 -0.97
C ARG A 110 6.63 -7.40 -0.16
N GLY A 111 5.76 -6.56 -0.72
CA GLY A 111 4.48 -6.16 -0.11
C GLY A 111 4.62 -5.04 0.91
N CYS A 112 3.49 -4.46 1.30
CA CYS A 112 3.42 -3.39 2.29
C CYS A 112 2.03 -3.39 2.96
N PRO A 113 1.85 -2.74 4.12
CA PRO A 113 0.56 -2.72 4.81
C PRO A 113 -0.55 -2.04 4.02
N ARG A 114 -0.21 -1.17 3.05
CA ARG A 114 -1.18 -0.52 2.16
C ARG A 114 -1.71 -1.50 1.12
N GLY A 115 -0.82 -2.31 0.54
CA GLY A 115 -1.18 -3.36 -0.41
C GLY A 115 -2.01 -4.47 0.25
N ALA A 116 -1.66 -4.86 1.48
CA ALA A 116 -2.39 -5.91 2.22
C ALA A 116 -3.85 -5.55 2.57
N ALA A 117 -4.25 -4.29 2.40
CA ALA A 117 -5.59 -3.80 2.70
C ALA A 117 -6.37 -3.37 1.45
N PHE A 118 -5.85 -3.64 0.24
CA PHE A 118 -6.43 -3.11 -0.99
C PHE A 118 -7.80 -3.73 -1.32
N SER A 119 -8.01 -5.00 -0.95
CA SER A 119 -9.28 -5.72 -1.11
C SER A 119 -10.48 -4.98 -0.51
N TRP A 120 -10.25 -4.17 0.54
CA TRP A 120 -11.27 -3.34 1.19
C TRP A 120 -11.99 -2.40 0.21
N TYR A 121 -11.26 -1.79 -0.74
CA TYR A 121 -11.82 -0.85 -1.72
C TYR A 121 -12.85 -1.49 -2.67
N THR A 122 -12.85 -2.82 -2.81
CA THR A 122 -13.76 -3.51 -3.73
C THR A 122 -15.22 -3.31 -3.33
N TYR A 123 -15.50 -3.40 -2.02
CA TYR A 123 -16.85 -3.37 -1.47
C TYR A 123 -17.07 -2.23 -0.47
N SER A 124 -16.08 -1.34 -0.32
CA SER A 124 -16.16 -0.20 0.59
C SER A 124 -17.36 0.71 0.26
N PRO A 125 -17.87 1.45 1.27
CA PRO A 125 -18.91 2.47 1.04
C PRO A 125 -18.44 3.61 0.12
N THR A 126 -17.13 3.75 -0.08
CA THR A 126 -16.51 4.75 -0.94
C THR A 126 -16.37 4.31 -2.40
N ARG A 127 -16.73 3.06 -2.74
CA ARG A 127 -16.64 2.55 -4.11
C ARG A 127 -17.56 3.31 -5.06
N VAL A 128 -17.00 3.87 -6.12
CA VAL A 128 -17.78 4.43 -7.24
C VAL A 128 -18.41 3.26 -8.03
N ARG A 129 -19.73 3.13 -7.96
CA ARG A 129 -20.51 2.02 -8.58
C ARG A 129 -21.14 2.38 -9.91
N HIS A 130 -21.42 3.66 -10.13
CA HIS A 130 -22.13 4.16 -11.29
C HIS A 130 -21.45 5.43 -11.82
N PRO A 131 -21.71 5.81 -13.07
CA PRO A 131 -21.41 7.15 -13.54
C PRO A 131 -22.20 8.18 -12.72
N TYR A 132 -21.51 9.21 -12.26
CA TYR A 132 -22.11 10.32 -11.54
C TYR A 132 -21.75 11.62 -12.25
N ALA A 133 -22.74 12.50 -12.38
CA ALA A 133 -22.56 13.84 -12.91
C ALA A 133 -23.19 14.88 -11.97
N ARG A 134 -22.78 16.14 -12.08
CA ARG A 134 -23.34 17.20 -11.23
C ARG A 134 -24.79 17.46 -11.64
N GLY A 135 -25.73 17.38 -10.70
CA GLY A 135 -27.17 17.51 -10.98
C GLY A 135 -27.52 18.75 -11.79
N VAL A 136 -27.04 19.93 -11.37
CA VAL A 136 -27.30 21.19 -12.09
C VAL A 136 -26.76 21.21 -13.53
N LEU A 137 -25.67 20.49 -13.82
CA LEU A 137 -25.16 20.37 -15.19
C LEU A 137 -26.05 19.45 -16.03
N VAL A 138 -26.44 18.32 -15.45
CA VAL A 138 -27.30 17.33 -16.12
C VAL A 138 -28.67 17.92 -16.44
N GLU A 139 -29.26 18.67 -15.51
CA GLU A 139 -30.54 19.38 -15.71
C GLU A 139 -30.45 20.34 -16.91
N MET A 140 -29.49 21.26 -16.91
CA MET A 140 -29.30 22.20 -18.02
C MET A 140 -28.99 21.51 -19.35
N TYR A 141 -28.20 20.42 -19.32
CA TYR A 141 -27.90 19.64 -20.53
C TYR A 141 -29.13 18.94 -21.08
N ARG A 142 -29.96 18.33 -20.23
CA ARG A 142 -31.21 17.66 -20.65
C ARG A 142 -32.21 18.66 -21.23
N GLU A 143 -32.36 19.83 -20.59
CA GLU A 143 -33.20 20.92 -21.11
C GLU A 143 -32.72 21.40 -22.49
N ALA A 144 -31.42 21.63 -22.65
CA ALA A 144 -30.84 22.04 -23.92
C ALA A 144 -31.00 20.96 -25.00
N LYS A 145 -30.78 19.69 -24.64
CA LYS A 145 -30.94 18.55 -25.56
C LYS A 145 -32.39 18.35 -26.00
N ALA A 146 -33.36 18.52 -25.10
CA ALA A 146 -34.79 18.45 -25.45
C ALA A 146 -35.19 19.52 -26.48
N ARG A 147 -34.55 20.70 -26.44
CA ARG A 147 -34.80 21.80 -27.39
C ARG A 147 -34.03 21.66 -28.70
N LEU A 148 -32.76 21.28 -28.64
CA LEU A 148 -31.84 21.35 -29.79
C LEU A 148 -31.61 20.00 -30.47
N THR A 149 -31.96 18.89 -29.82
CA THR A 149 -31.79 17.49 -30.28
C THR A 149 -30.33 17.05 -30.46
N ASP A 150 -29.49 17.86 -31.10
CA ASP A 150 -28.06 17.62 -31.27
C ASP A 150 -27.31 17.80 -29.93
N PRO A 151 -26.57 16.78 -29.45
CA PRO A 151 -25.85 16.86 -28.18
C PRO A 151 -24.71 17.89 -28.17
N VAL A 152 -24.05 18.14 -29.31
CA VAL A 152 -22.99 19.15 -29.45
C VAL A 152 -23.57 20.56 -29.33
N LEU A 153 -24.72 20.81 -29.98
CA LEU A 153 -25.43 22.09 -29.86
C LEU A 153 -26.00 22.28 -28.45
N ALA A 154 -26.51 21.20 -27.84
CA ALA A 154 -26.97 21.22 -26.45
C ALA A 154 -25.84 21.58 -25.47
N TRP A 155 -24.65 21.00 -25.66
CA TRP A 155 -23.49 21.36 -24.87
C TRP A 155 -23.08 22.82 -25.09
N ALA A 156 -23.03 23.26 -26.35
CA ALA A 156 -22.69 24.64 -26.72
C ALA A 156 -23.64 25.65 -26.06
N ASP A 157 -24.95 25.38 -26.02
CA ASP A 157 -25.95 26.21 -25.34
C ASP A 157 -25.67 26.38 -23.83
N VAL A 158 -25.23 25.32 -23.16
CA VAL A 158 -24.89 25.37 -21.73
C VAL A 158 -23.59 26.12 -21.45
N VAL A 159 -22.53 25.88 -22.24
CA VAL A 159 -21.20 26.44 -21.95
C VAL A 159 -20.97 27.83 -22.52
N SER A 160 -21.72 28.24 -23.56
CA SER A 160 -21.60 29.56 -24.18
C SER A 160 -22.32 30.65 -23.39
N ASP A 161 -23.34 30.27 -22.60
CA ASP A 161 -24.00 31.16 -21.64
C ASP A 161 -23.13 31.31 -20.37
N PRO A 162 -22.60 32.51 -20.07
CA PRO A 162 -21.73 32.75 -18.92
C PRO A 162 -22.39 32.44 -17.57
N ASP A 163 -23.70 32.65 -17.44
CA ASP A 163 -24.43 32.45 -16.19
C ASP A 163 -24.70 30.97 -15.95
N ARG A 164 -25.15 30.25 -16.99
CA ARG A 164 -25.28 28.77 -16.94
C ARG A 164 -23.94 28.11 -16.66
N ARG A 165 -22.88 28.54 -17.35
CA ARG A 165 -21.53 28.03 -17.13
C ARG A 165 -21.07 28.25 -15.68
N ARG A 166 -21.27 29.46 -15.15
CA ARG A 166 -20.88 29.81 -13.78
C ARG A 166 -21.67 29.01 -12.75
N ARG A 167 -22.95 28.71 -13.00
CA ARG A 167 -23.83 27.95 -12.11
C ARG A 167 -23.26 26.57 -11.78
N TYR A 168 -22.92 25.77 -12.78
CA TYR A 168 -22.37 24.43 -12.51
C TYR A 168 -20.93 24.45 -12.00
N GLN A 169 -20.13 25.45 -12.41
CA GLN A 169 -18.74 25.59 -11.93
C GLN A 169 -18.69 25.93 -10.43
N ARG A 170 -19.56 26.81 -9.94
CA ARG A 170 -19.66 27.16 -8.51
C ARG A 170 -20.18 26.02 -7.62
N ALA A 171 -20.78 24.99 -8.21
CA ALA A 171 -21.25 23.79 -7.52
C ALA A 171 -20.16 22.70 -7.37
N ARG A 172 -18.96 22.88 -7.98
CA ARG A 172 -17.83 21.95 -7.82
C ARG A 172 -17.39 21.90 -6.35
N GLY A 173 -17.21 20.68 -5.82
CA GLY A 173 -16.82 20.44 -4.43
C GLY A 173 -17.97 20.52 -3.40
N LYS A 174 -19.22 20.77 -3.81
CA LYS A 174 -20.36 21.02 -2.90
C LYS A 174 -21.41 19.90 -2.83
N GLY A 175 -21.09 18.68 -3.27
CA GLY A 175 -22.07 17.59 -3.37
C GLY A 175 -23.14 17.83 -4.46
N GLY A 176 -24.25 17.07 -4.45
CA GLY A 176 -25.26 17.14 -5.52
C GLY A 176 -24.85 16.39 -6.80
N LEU A 177 -24.17 15.24 -6.63
CA LEU A 177 -23.95 14.29 -7.71
C LEU A 177 -25.21 13.45 -7.90
N VAL A 178 -25.65 13.31 -9.14
CA VAL A 178 -26.76 12.44 -9.52
C VAL A 178 -26.21 11.28 -10.33
N ARG A 179 -26.84 10.11 -10.16
CA ARG A 179 -26.53 8.93 -10.99
C ARG A 179 -26.99 9.20 -12.42
N VAL A 180 -26.13 8.91 -13.38
CA VAL A 180 -26.43 8.97 -14.82
C VAL A 180 -26.12 7.63 -15.49
N THR A 181 -26.63 7.42 -16.70
CA THR A 181 -26.30 6.21 -17.47
C THR A 181 -24.94 6.36 -18.15
N TRP A 182 -24.32 5.23 -18.53
CA TRP A 182 -23.10 5.27 -19.34
C TRP A 182 -23.32 5.98 -20.68
N ALA A 183 -24.46 5.76 -21.33
CA ALA A 183 -24.82 6.43 -22.59
C ALA A 183 -24.90 7.96 -22.42
N GLU A 184 -25.55 8.44 -21.35
CA GLU A 184 -25.66 9.88 -21.08
C GLU A 184 -24.30 10.51 -20.74
N ALA A 185 -23.51 9.85 -19.89
CA ALA A 185 -22.18 10.35 -19.53
C ALA A 185 -21.24 10.41 -20.74
N THR A 186 -21.21 9.35 -21.55
CA THR A 186 -20.33 9.27 -22.73
C THR A 186 -20.75 10.27 -23.82
N GLU A 187 -22.05 10.45 -24.05
CA GLU A 187 -22.56 11.45 -24.98
C GLU A 187 -22.20 12.87 -24.56
N MET A 188 -22.42 13.23 -23.28
CA MET A 188 -22.04 14.54 -22.75
C MET A 188 -20.54 14.81 -22.90
N ILE A 189 -19.71 13.80 -22.59
CA ILE A 189 -18.25 13.90 -22.73
C ILE A 189 -17.88 14.08 -24.21
N ALA A 190 -18.42 13.27 -25.11
CA ALA A 190 -18.13 13.37 -26.55
C ALA A 190 -18.57 14.73 -27.12
N ALA A 191 -19.77 15.20 -26.79
CA ALA A 191 -20.26 16.51 -27.16
C ALA A 191 -19.35 17.65 -26.67
N ALA A 192 -18.84 17.54 -25.44
CA ALA A 192 -17.90 18.49 -24.90
C ALA A 192 -16.57 18.53 -25.66
N HIS A 193 -16.03 17.36 -26.05
CA HIS A 193 -14.81 17.28 -26.84
C HIS A 193 -15.02 17.86 -28.24
N VAL A 194 -16.07 17.43 -28.95
CA VAL A 194 -16.38 17.90 -30.31
C VAL A 194 -16.61 19.42 -30.34
N HIS A 195 -17.40 19.95 -29.40
CA HIS A 195 -17.61 21.39 -29.30
C HIS A 195 -16.29 22.14 -29.05
N THR A 196 -15.47 21.66 -28.12
CA THR A 196 -14.21 22.33 -27.77
C THR A 196 -13.24 22.33 -28.95
N ILE A 197 -13.10 21.20 -29.65
CA ILE A 197 -12.25 21.08 -30.84
C ILE A 197 -12.72 22.05 -31.93
N LYS A 198 -14.03 22.07 -32.21
CA LYS A 198 -14.60 22.92 -33.27
C LYS A 198 -14.45 24.41 -32.97
N THR A 199 -14.65 24.82 -31.72
CA THR A 199 -14.72 26.24 -31.34
C THR A 199 -13.35 26.84 -31.00
N TYR A 200 -12.47 26.08 -30.35
CA TYR A 200 -11.21 26.59 -29.77
C TYR A 200 -9.95 25.89 -30.28
N GLY A 201 -10.10 24.72 -30.89
CA GLY A 201 -8.98 23.85 -31.26
C GLY A 201 -8.77 22.68 -30.29
N PRO A 202 -8.08 21.63 -30.75
CA PRO A 202 -7.93 20.40 -29.99
C PRO A 202 -6.97 20.54 -28.79
N ASP A 203 -6.03 21.49 -28.85
CA ASP A 203 -5.07 21.79 -27.77
C ASP A 203 -5.71 22.38 -26.50
N ARG A 204 -7.02 22.71 -26.53
CA ARG A 204 -7.81 23.09 -25.34
C ARG A 204 -8.33 21.89 -24.56
N ILE A 205 -8.08 20.68 -25.06
CA ILE A 205 -8.33 19.43 -24.36
C ILE A 205 -7.02 18.94 -23.78
N ALA A 206 -6.98 18.77 -22.47
CA ALA A 206 -5.82 18.25 -21.76
C ALA A 206 -6.17 16.98 -20.98
N GLY A 207 -5.27 16.00 -21.02
CA GLY A 207 -5.32 14.78 -20.22
C GLY A 207 -4.24 14.78 -19.15
N PHE A 208 -4.59 14.40 -17.93
CA PHE A 208 -3.64 14.15 -16.84
C PHE A 208 -3.81 12.72 -16.35
N SER A 209 -2.78 11.90 -16.55
CA SER A 209 -2.70 10.52 -16.04
C SER A 209 -1.23 10.23 -15.74
N PRO A 210 -0.82 10.13 -14.48
CA PRO A 210 0.59 10.01 -14.12
C PRO A 210 1.10 8.56 -14.26
N ILE A 211 2.42 8.41 -14.25
CA ILE A 211 3.19 7.15 -14.02
C ILE A 211 2.62 5.95 -14.80
N PRO A 212 2.96 5.79 -16.09
CA PRO A 212 2.49 4.64 -16.88
C PRO A 212 2.99 3.29 -16.33
N ALA A 213 4.16 3.25 -15.68
CA ALA A 213 4.79 2.01 -15.21
C ALA A 213 3.93 1.19 -14.24
N MET A 214 3.03 1.83 -13.49
CA MET A 214 2.16 1.12 -12.53
C MET A 214 0.96 0.42 -13.20
N SER A 215 0.52 0.89 -14.37
CA SER A 215 -0.61 0.30 -15.11
C SER A 215 -0.63 0.78 -16.56
N MET A 216 0.24 0.19 -17.39
CA MET A 216 0.58 0.68 -18.73
C MET A 216 -0.65 0.84 -19.63
N VAL A 217 -1.51 -0.18 -19.72
CA VAL A 217 -2.70 -0.14 -20.58
C VAL A 217 -3.74 0.86 -20.05
N SER A 218 -3.89 0.97 -18.73
CA SER A 218 -4.81 1.94 -18.12
C SER A 218 -4.39 3.38 -18.44
N HIS A 219 -3.09 3.67 -18.40
CA HIS A 219 -2.54 4.96 -18.83
C HIS A 219 -2.71 5.17 -20.34
N ALA A 220 -2.39 4.14 -21.14
CA ALA A 220 -2.47 4.18 -22.60
C ALA A 220 -3.89 4.44 -23.11
N ALA A 221 -4.92 3.93 -22.43
CA ALA A 221 -6.31 4.11 -22.83
C ALA A 221 -6.71 5.60 -22.91
N GLY A 222 -6.34 6.38 -21.89
CA GLY A 222 -6.62 7.82 -21.84
C GLY A 222 -5.70 8.64 -22.74
N SER A 223 -4.39 8.38 -22.70
CA SER A 223 -3.41 9.11 -23.51
C SER A 223 -3.64 8.93 -25.00
N ARG A 224 -3.83 7.70 -25.46
CA ARG A 224 -4.14 7.41 -26.87
C ARG A 224 -5.40 8.15 -27.33
N PHE A 225 -6.46 8.17 -26.53
CA PHE A 225 -7.69 8.89 -26.89
C PHE A 225 -7.43 10.40 -27.05
N VAL A 226 -6.77 11.02 -26.07
CA VAL A 226 -6.48 12.45 -26.07
C VAL A 226 -5.55 12.83 -27.22
N GLU A 227 -4.52 12.03 -27.50
CA GLU A 227 -3.58 12.28 -28.60
C GLU A 227 -4.23 12.11 -29.97
N LEU A 228 -5.09 11.10 -30.17
CA LEU A 228 -5.80 10.88 -31.44
C LEU A 228 -6.72 12.04 -31.82
N ILE A 229 -7.27 12.75 -30.84
CA ILE A 229 -8.10 13.94 -31.08
C ILE A 229 -7.27 15.24 -31.11
N GLY A 230 -5.95 15.16 -31.02
CA GLY A 230 -5.02 16.30 -31.06
C GLY A 230 -4.89 17.08 -29.75
N GLY A 231 -5.36 16.53 -28.63
CA GLY A 231 -5.24 17.13 -27.30
C GLY A 231 -3.85 16.96 -26.69
N ALA A 232 -3.61 17.66 -25.58
CA ALA A 232 -2.32 17.66 -24.90
C ALA A 232 -2.31 16.71 -23.69
N MET A 233 -1.35 15.78 -23.66
CA MET A 233 -1.03 15.02 -22.45
C MET A 233 -0.07 15.84 -21.58
N THR A 234 -0.41 15.96 -20.30
CA THR A 234 0.39 16.72 -19.33
C THR A 234 1.47 15.86 -18.68
N SER A 235 2.62 16.47 -18.40
CA SER A 235 3.73 15.80 -17.71
C SER A 235 3.43 15.57 -16.22
N PHE A 236 4.16 14.64 -15.60
CA PHE A 236 3.98 14.28 -14.20
C PHE A 236 5.29 14.24 -13.41
N TYR A 237 6.41 13.87 -14.02
CA TYR A 237 7.64 13.55 -13.28
C TYR A 237 8.36 14.81 -12.77
N ASP A 238 8.42 15.82 -13.63
CA ASP A 238 8.78 17.20 -13.31
C ASP A 238 7.76 17.85 -12.36
N TRP A 239 6.46 17.67 -12.62
CA TRP A 239 5.38 18.27 -11.81
C TRP A 239 5.36 17.75 -10.37
N TYR A 240 5.63 16.47 -10.16
CA TYR A 240 5.73 15.87 -8.83
C TYR A 240 7.04 16.20 -8.11
N ALA A 241 7.97 16.88 -8.80
CA ALA A 241 9.34 17.09 -8.34
C ALA A 241 10.08 15.78 -8.05
N ASP A 242 9.69 14.69 -8.72
CA ASP A 242 10.38 13.40 -8.65
C ASP A 242 11.52 13.34 -9.68
N LEU A 243 11.48 14.16 -10.74
CA LEU A 243 12.56 14.34 -11.71
C LEU A 243 13.77 15.04 -11.03
N PRO A 244 14.89 14.34 -10.82
CA PRO A 244 16.12 14.98 -10.39
C PRO A 244 16.69 15.79 -11.56
N VAL A 245 16.47 17.11 -11.57
CA VAL A 245 16.94 18.02 -12.64
C VAL A 245 18.45 17.89 -12.93
N ALA A 246 19.23 17.48 -11.92
CA ALA A 246 20.66 17.21 -12.08
C ALA A 246 20.98 16.01 -12.99
N ALA A 247 20.12 14.98 -13.07
CA ALA A 247 20.40 13.81 -13.90
C ALA A 247 20.43 14.15 -15.40
N PRO A 248 19.45 14.89 -15.98
CA PRO A 248 19.56 15.37 -17.35
C PRO A 248 20.75 16.31 -17.58
N GLN A 249 21.09 17.15 -16.59
CA GLN A 249 22.20 18.11 -16.71
C GLN A 249 23.58 17.44 -16.76
N VAL A 250 23.78 16.37 -15.98
CA VAL A 250 25.09 15.71 -15.83
C VAL A 250 25.22 14.53 -16.79
N PHE A 251 24.16 13.73 -16.94
CA PHE A 251 24.21 12.45 -17.64
C PHE A 251 23.42 12.44 -18.95
N GLY A 252 22.59 13.46 -19.22
CA GLY A 252 21.73 13.49 -20.41
C GLY A 252 20.60 12.46 -20.39
N ASP A 253 20.32 11.84 -19.24
CA ASP A 253 19.24 10.88 -19.04
C ASP A 253 18.16 11.44 -18.11
N GLN A 254 16.91 10.96 -18.24
CA GLN A 254 15.81 11.37 -17.38
C GLN A 254 16.04 10.93 -15.94
N THR A 255 16.19 9.63 -15.69
CA THR A 255 16.54 9.00 -14.42
C THR A 255 16.77 7.51 -14.63
N ASP A 256 17.99 7.07 -14.41
CA ASP A 256 18.36 5.67 -14.27
C ASP A 256 19.04 5.44 -12.92
N VAL A 257 18.64 4.40 -12.20
CA VAL A 257 19.07 4.11 -10.83
C VAL A 257 19.27 2.61 -10.63
N PRO A 258 20.23 2.18 -9.80
CA PRO A 258 20.44 0.77 -9.51
C PRO A 258 19.21 0.16 -8.81
N GLU A 259 18.95 -1.11 -9.11
CA GLU A 259 17.90 -1.89 -8.45
C GLU A 259 18.18 -2.04 -6.94
N SER A 260 17.15 -2.36 -6.15
CA SER A 260 17.34 -2.56 -4.70
C SER A 260 18.20 -3.77 -4.36
N GLY A 261 18.29 -4.77 -5.25
CA GLY A 261 19.17 -5.92 -5.08
C GLY A 261 20.66 -5.54 -5.11
N ASP A 262 21.03 -4.51 -5.87
CA ASP A 262 22.41 -4.03 -6.00
C ASP A 262 22.91 -3.37 -4.71
N TRP A 263 22.00 -2.96 -3.81
CA TRP A 263 22.37 -2.45 -2.50
C TRP A 263 23.09 -3.52 -1.66
N TRP A 264 22.85 -4.81 -1.94
CA TRP A 264 23.52 -5.92 -1.29
C TRP A 264 25.04 -5.90 -1.47
N ASP A 265 25.48 -5.48 -2.65
CA ASP A 265 26.88 -5.50 -3.06
C ASP A 265 27.64 -4.23 -2.61
N ALA A 266 26.93 -3.23 -2.09
CA ALA A 266 27.52 -1.98 -1.62
C ALA A 266 28.35 -2.20 -0.33
N ALA A 267 29.65 -1.89 -0.39
CA ALA A 267 30.52 -1.86 0.79
C ALA A 267 30.22 -0.66 1.72
N TYR A 268 29.64 0.41 1.17
CA TYR A 268 29.28 1.63 1.89
C TYR A 268 27.97 2.20 1.32
N LEU A 269 27.03 2.58 2.19
CA LEU A 269 25.72 3.08 1.78
C LEU A 269 25.38 4.36 2.56
N MET A 270 25.08 5.44 1.85
CA MET A 270 24.62 6.70 2.44
C MET A 270 23.15 6.93 2.13
N MET A 271 22.34 7.02 3.18
CA MET A 271 20.92 7.39 3.10
C MET A 271 20.77 8.88 3.32
N TRP A 272 20.75 9.66 2.24
CA TRP A 272 20.59 11.11 2.29
C TRP A 272 19.17 11.53 1.91
N GLY A 273 18.43 12.14 2.85
CA GLY A 273 17.08 12.66 2.58
C GLY A 273 16.04 11.59 2.23
N ARG A 274 16.37 10.31 2.38
CA ARG A 274 15.51 9.17 2.05
C ARG A 274 15.03 8.47 3.31
N THR A 275 13.74 8.16 3.36
CA THR A 275 13.13 7.36 4.43
C THR A 275 12.91 5.92 3.96
N CYS A 276 13.94 5.09 4.01
CA CYS A 276 13.86 3.63 3.87
C CYS A 276 13.89 2.98 5.27
N ARG A 277 12.93 2.13 5.62
CA ARG A 277 12.93 1.44 6.92
C ARG A 277 13.86 0.22 6.85
N SER A 278 14.78 0.09 7.81
CA SER A 278 15.72 -1.04 7.94
C SER A 278 16.65 -1.29 6.73
N PRO A 279 17.34 -0.27 6.18
CA PRO A 279 18.20 -0.45 5.02
C PRO A 279 19.38 -1.39 5.25
N ALA A 280 19.86 -1.49 6.50
CA ALA A 280 20.94 -2.40 6.89
C ALA A 280 20.60 -3.90 6.75
N ARG A 281 19.33 -4.27 6.57
CA ARG A 281 18.95 -5.67 6.27
C ARG A 281 19.17 -6.05 4.80
N LEU A 282 19.45 -5.07 3.95
CA LEU A 282 19.59 -5.24 2.49
C LEU A 282 21.06 -5.32 2.05
N THR A 283 22.02 -5.52 2.98
CA THR A 283 23.47 -5.44 2.68
C THR A 283 24.23 -6.66 3.20
N ARG A 284 25.22 -7.15 2.43
CA ARG A 284 25.90 -8.44 2.65
C ARG A 284 26.60 -8.59 4.00
N THR A 285 27.09 -7.49 4.53
CA THR A 285 27.79 -7.47 5.80
C THR A 285 26.84 -7.01 6.89
N GLY A 286 26.93 -7.62 8.07
CA GLY A 286 26.20 -7.18 9.26
C GLY A 286 26.40 -5.69 9.60
N TRP A 287 27.33 -4.99 8.94
CA TRP A 287 27.44 -3.54 8.84
C TRP A 287 28.27 -3.17 7.58
N PRO A 288 27.69 -2.68 6.46
CA PRO A 288 28.30 -1.53 5.82
C PRO A 288 28.17 -0.36 6.80
N ARG A 289 29.05 0.63 6.71
CA ARG A 289 28.83 1.91 7.39
C ARG A 289 27.62 2.59 6.73
N CYS A 290 26.42 2.21 7.15
CA CYS A 290 25.18 2.84 6.72
C CYS A 290 25.06 4.17 7.47
N VAL A 291 25.18 5.29 6.75
CA VAL A 291 25.04 6.62 7.33
C VAL A 291 23.71 7.22 6.89
N THR A 292 22.91 7.67 7.85
CA THR A 292 21.65 8.34 7.58
C THR A 292 21.79 9.84 7.82
N ALA A 293 21.63 10.64 6.77
CA ALA A 293 21.62 12.10 6.82
C ALA A 293 20.18 12.61 6.69
N ALA A 294 19.62 13.09 7.80
CA ALA A 294 18.27 13.67 7.84
C ALA A 294 18.21 14.82 8.87
N PRO A 295 17.46 15.91 8.59
CA PRO A 295 17.33 17.04 9.50
C PRO A 295 16.49 16.74 10.75
N ARG A 296 15.75 15.62 10.74
CA ARG A 296 14.99 15.09 11.88
C ARG A 296 15.21 13.59 11.98
N TRP A 297 14.93 13.04 13.16
CA TRP A 297 14.94 11.59 13.36
C TRP A 297 14.02 10.91 12.32
N SER A 298 14.57 9.91 11.65
CA SER A 298 13.90 9.16 10.58
C SER A 298 13.86 7.68 10.94
N PRO A 299 12.81 6.94 10.57
CA PRO A 299 12.79 5.47 10.65
C PRO A 299 13.92 4.75 9.89
N SER A 300 14.71 5.48 9.10
CA SER A 300 15.94 5.02 8.45
C SER A 300 17.18 5.06 9.34
N ALA A 301 17.11 5.77 10.47
CA ALA A 301 18.16 5.67 11.47
C ALA A 301 18.17 4.24 12.04
N PRO A 302 19.34 3.63 12.24
CA PRO A 302 19.42 2.30 12.82
C PRO A 302 18.75 2.32 14.20
N THR A 303 17.68 1.55 14.35
CA THR A 303 17.24 1.13 15.68
C THR A 303 18.33 0.24 16.22
N THR A 304 18.98 0.65 17.30
CA THR A 304 19.87 -0.20 18.09
C THR A 304 19.23 -1.58 18.26
N PRO A 305 20.00 -2.69 18.15
CA PRO A 305 19.44 -4.00 18.43
C PRO A 305 18.90 -3.96 19.86
N THR A 306 17.61 -4.24 20.00
CA THR A 306 16.99 -4.49 21.30
C THR A 306 17.80 -5.57 22.01
N THR A 307 18.54 -5.17 23.04
CA THR A 307 19.02 -6.06 24.08
C THR A 307 17.82 -6.83 24.64
N PRO A 308 17.96 -8.14 24.94
CA PRO A 308 16.88 -8.90 25.54
C PRO A 308 16.54 -8.25 26.87
N SER A 309 15.24 -8.08 27.10
CA SER A 309 14.64 -7.50 28.29
C SER A 309 15.36 -7.87 29.59
N SER A 310 15.92 -6.87 30.27
CA SER A 310 16.13 -6.88 31.72
C SER A 310 15.63 -5.55 32.29
N PRO A 311 14.73 -5.56 33.29
CA PRO A 311 14.15 -4.35 33.83
C PRO A 311 15.16 -3.67 34.76
N THR A 312 14.95 -2.36 34.99
CA THR A 312 15.70 -1.48 35.91
C THR A 312 16.98 -0.84 35.35
N SER A 313 16.83 0.37 34.82
CA SER A 313 17.52 1.58 35.32
C SER A 313 17.23 2.73 34.36
N GLY A 314 16.50 3.74 34.82
CA GLY A 314 16.26 4.97 34.06
C GLY A 314 17.51 5.82 33.93
N CYS A 315 17.71 6.39 32.74
CA CYS A 315 18.52 7.59 32.54
C CYS A 315 17.95 8.33 31.31
N PRO A 316 17.46 9.58 31.44
CA PRO A 316 16.96 10.32 30.30
C PRO A 316 18.14 10.82 29.46
N ALA A 317 18.22 10.39 28.20
CA ALA A 317 19.19 10.91 27.26
C ALA A 317 18.89 12.39 26.98
N ARG A 318 19.82 13.28 27.35
CA ARG A 318 19.79 14.70 26.95
C ARG A 318 19.91 14.80 25.42
N PRO A 319 19.13 15.67 24.76
CA PRO A 319 19.32 15.92 23.33
C PRO A 319 20.66 16.65 23.11
N ALA A 320 21.43 16.18 22.13
CA ALA A 320 22.63 16.86 21.65
C ALA A 320 22.25 18.22 21.01
N PRO A 321 23.13 19.24 21.07
CA PRO A 321 22.81 20.57 20.57
C PRO A 321 22.56 20.54 19.06
N THR A 322 21.42 21.07 18.65
CA THR A 322 21.09 21.34 17.25
C THR A 322 21.98 22.47 16.73
N ALA A 323 22.91 22.16 15.83
CA ALA A 323 23.61 23.19 15.08
C ALA A 323 22.60 23.90 14.15
N ARG A 324 22.19 25.11 14.51
CA ARG A 324 21.44 26.01 13.63
C ARG A 324 22.42 26.61 12.63
N TRP A 325 22.30 26.23 11.37
CA TRP A 325 22.93 26.94 10.26
C TRP A 325 22.04 28.12 9.88
N PRO A 326 22.51 29.38 9.94
CA PRO A 326 21.74 30.53 9.47
C PRO A 326 21.87 30.62 7.96
N TRP A 327 20.80 30.29 7.24
CA TRP A 327 20.60 30.77 5.88
C TRP A 327 19.76 32.04 5.95
N PRO A 328 20.24 33.21 5.47
CA PRO A 328 19.39 34.38 5.32
C PRO A 328 18.47 34.12 4.12
N TRP A 329 17.16 34.05 4.37
CA TRP A 329 16.16 34.18 3.33
C TRP A 329 15.83 35.67 3.22
N ASP A 330 16.39 36.33 2.21
CA ASP A 330 15.80 37.54 1.65
C ASP A 330 14.81 37.10 0.57
N THR A 331 13.52 37.31 0.85
CA THR A 331 12.45 37.51 -0.15
C THR A 331 11.42 38.48 0.42
#